data_AF-A0A0B7BBN7-F1
#
_entry.id   AF-A0A0B7BBN7-F1
#
_cell.length_a   1.000
_cell.length_b   1.000
_cell.length_c   1.000
_cell.angle_alpha   90.00
_cell.angle_beta   90.00
_cell.angle_gamma   90.00
#
_symmetry.space_group_name_H-M   'P 1'
#
loop_
_entity.id
_entity.type
_entity.pdbx_description
1 polymer ?
#
loop_
_entity_poly.entity_id
_entity_poly.type
_entity_poly.pdbx_seq_one_letter_code
_entity_poly.pdbx_strand_id
1 'polypeptide(L)'
;VAGIYTIGLNVRDSTEIDEISSKPLDKFRNLISSEEQLRELPGVFKYSMNSITEIATEHSGNQQTTIEFAPTTLPPRRLPNYRETGTDVVVMLDSSVNDLYFGWMKSFVRDFILQLNI
;
A
#
# COMPACT_ATOMS: atom_id res chain seq x y z
N VAL A 1 -12.74 0.25 -3.38
CA VAL A 1 -12.01 -0.73 -2.54
C VAL A 1 -10.58 -0.24 -2.37
N ALA A 2 -10.00 -0.39 -1.18
CA ALA A 2 -8.63 0.04 -0.87
C ALA A 2 -7.76 -1.19 -0.63
N GLY A 3 -6.54 -1.20 -1.17
CA GLY A 3 -5.53 -2.23 -0.94
C GLY A 3 -4.30 -1.64 -0.26
N ILE A 4 -3.78 -2.34 0.74
CA ILE A 4 -2.54 -1.98 1.44
C ILE A 4 -1.41 -2.80 0.85
N TYR A 5 -0.55 -2.13 0.09
CA TYR A 5 0.68 -2.71 -0.41
C TYR A 5 1.85 -2.41 0.51
N THR A 6 2.73 -3.39 0.70
CA THR A 6 3.89 -3.27 1.58
C THR A 6 5.18 -3.64 0.83
N ILE A 7 6.25 -2.90 1.14
CA ILE A 7 7.61 -3.20 0.69
C ILE A 7 8.49 -3.30 1.94
N GLY A 8 8.98 -4.50 2.24
CA GLY A 8 9.96 -4.74 3.30
C GLY A 8 11.38 -4.70 2.75
N LEU A 9 12.20 -3.75 3.23
CA LEU A 9 13.62 -3.64 2.85
C LEU A 9 14.49 -4.37 3.88
N ASN A 10 15.18 -5.43 3.45
CA ASN A 10 16.09 -6.21 4.30
C ASN A 10 15.47 -6.70 5.62
N VAL A 11 14.17 -7.02 5.58
CA VAL A 11 13.40 -7.47 6.73
C VAL A 11 13.74 -8.93 7.04
N ARG A 12 14.12 -9.22 8.30
CA ARG A 12 14.42 -10.59 8.77
C ARG A 12 13.17 -11.32 9.28
N ASP A 13 12.25 -10.56 9.87
CA ASP A 13 10.97 -11.06 10.38
C ASP A 13 9.85 -10.28 9.69
N SER A 14 9.10 -10.96 8.81
CA SER A 14 8.04 -10.34 8.01
C SER A 14 6.68 -10.37 8.72
N THR A 15 6.57 -10.95 9.91
CA THR A 15 5.27 -11.21 10.58
C THR A 15 4.41 -9.95 10.67
N GLU A 16 4.99 -8.84 11.12
CA GLU A 16 4.28 -7.56 11.21
C GLU A 16 3.78 -7.08 9.83
N ILE A 17 4.66 -7.08 8.83
CA ILE A 17 4.32 -6.56 7.51
C ILE A 17 3.28 -7.45 6.81
N ASP A 18 3.29 -8.75 7.14
CA ASP A 18 2.36 -9.74 6.61
C ASP A 18 0.94 -9.46 7.11
N GLU A 19 0.79 -9.05 8.37
CA GLU A 19 -0.50 -8.69 8.95
C GLU A 19 -1.04 -7.35 8.44
N ILE A 20 -0.15 -6.39 8.15
CA ILE A 20 -0.51 -5.08 7.61
C ILE A 20 -0.95 -5.18 6.14
N SER A 21 -0.29 -6.03 5.35
CA SER A 21 -0.54 -6.14 3.92
C SER A 21 -1.90 -6.76 3.62
N SER A 22 -2.58 -6.23 2.59
CA SER A 22 -3.77 -6.88 2.03
C SER A 22 -3.44 -8.29 1.50
N LYS A 23 -4.48 -9.10 1.30
CA LYS A 23 -4.33 -10.49 0.85
C LYS A 23 -4.77 -10.65 -0.61
N PRO A 24 -4.14 -11.56 -1.37
CA PRO A 24 -3.09 -12.50 -0.95
C PRO A 24 -1.67 -11.87 -0.96
N LEU A 25 -0.79 -12.37 -0.08
CA LEU A 25 0.53 -11.76 0.17
C LEU A 25 1.44 -11.72 -1.06
N ASP A 26 1.33 -12.68 -1.96
CA ASP A 26 2.07 -12.72 -3.22
C ASP A 26 1.75 -11.55 -4.16
N LYS A 27 0.59 -10.90 -3.99
CA LYS A 27 0.18 -9.72 -4.77
C LYS A 27 0.48 -8.40 -4.06
N PHE A 28 0.34 -8.36 -2.75
CA PHE A 28 0.34 -7.11 -1.98
C PHE A 28 1.62 -6.87 -1.17
N ARG A 29 2.49 -7.88 -1.01
CA ARG A 29 3.72 -7.79 -0.22
C ARG A 29 4.94 -8.10 -1.07
N ASN A 30 5.90 -7.19 -1.04
CA ASN A 30 7.23 -7.39 -1.64
C ASN A 30 8.30 -7.36 -0.55
N LEU A 31 9.14 -8.39 -0.50
CA LEU A 31 10.31 -8.45 0.37
C LEU A 31 11.54 -8.37 -0.52
N ILE A 32 12.37 -7.36 -0.31
CA ILE A 32 13.56 -7.13 -1.14
C ILE A 32 14.78 -6.85 -0.28
N SER A 33 15.95 -7.02 -0.88
CA SER A 33 17.23 -6.87 -0.19
C SER A 33 18.20 -5.90 -0.84
N SER A 34 17.83 -5.31 -1.98
CA SER A 34 18.72 -4.45 -2.77
C SER A 34 17.98 -3.30 -3.46
N GLU A 35 18.74 -2.26 -3.82
CA GLU A 35 18.25 -1.14 -4.62
C GLU A 35 17.77 -1.58 -6.01
N GLU A 36 18.46 -2.54 -6.62
CA GLU A 36 18.12 -3.07 -7.95
C GLU A 36 16.72 -3.68 -7.95
N GLN A 37 16.42 -4.53 -6.98
CA GLN A 37 15.07 -5.09 -6.81
C GLN A 37 14.03 -4.00 -6.57
N LEU A 38 14.37 -2.96 -5.79
CA LEU A 38 13.45 -1.84 -5.55
C LEU A 38 13.12 -1.08 -6.85
N ARG A 39 14.08 -0.95 -7.77
CA ARG A 39 13.90 -0.25 -9.05
C ARG A 39 12.98 -0.99 -10.03
N GLU A 40 12.78 -2.29 -9.85
CA GLU A 40 11.87 -3.09 -10.67
C GLU A 40 10.40 -2.97 -10.20
N LEU A 41 10.19 -2.67 -8.92
CA LEU A 41 8.86 -2.65 -8.31
C LEU A 41 7.88 -1.60 -8.86
N PRO A 42 8.28 -0.38 -9.28
CA PRO A 42 7.33 0.61 -9.81
C PRO A 42 6.40 0.05 -10.89
N GLY A 43 6.94 -0.76 -11.81
CA GLY A 43 6.15 -1.41 -12.87
C GLY A 43 5.15 -2.40 -12.30
N VAL A 44 5.59 -3.26 -11.39
CA VAL A 44 4.74 -4.26 -10.71
C VAL A 44 3.56 -3.59 -10.02
N PHE A 45 3.80 -2.52 -9.26
CA PHE A 45 2.75 -1.82 -8.52
C PHE A 45 1.75 -1.12 -9.41
N LYS A 46 2.20 -0.54 -10.54
CA LYS A 46 1.28 0.03 -11.54
C LYS A 46 0.32 -1.03 -12.10
N TYR A 47 0.82 -2.22 -12.44
CA TYR A 47 -0.03 -3.31 -12.92
C TYR A 47 -1.01 -3.77 -11.83
N SER A 48 -0.54 -3.96 -10.60
CA SER A 48 -1.40 -4.40 -9.49
C SER A 48 -2.48 -3.38 -9.13
N MET A 49 -2.21 -2.07 -9.18
CA MET A 49 -3.22 -1.03 -8.96
C MET A 49 -4.36 -1.08 -9.99
N ASN A 50 -4.04 -1.31 -11.26
CA ASN A 50 -5.06 -1.46 -12.31
C ASN A 50 -5.91 -2.73 -12.12
N SER A 51 -5.38 -3.75 -11.44
CA SER A 51 -6.09 -5.01 -11.18
C SER A 51 -6.89 -5.02 -9.86
N ILE A 52 -6.72 -4.05 -8.95
CA ILE A 52 -7.50 -3.99 -7.69
C ILE A 52 -9.01 -3.89 -7.96
N THR A 53 -9.40 -3.24 -9.06
CA THR A 53 -10.81 -3.16 -9.48
C THR A 53 -11.45 -4.53 -9.67
N GLU A 54 -10.69 -5.58 -10.02
CA GLU A 54 -11.20 -6.95 -10.19
C GLU A 54 -11.23 -7.75 -8.88
N ILE A 55 -10.21 -7.62 -8.03
CA ILE A 55 -10.11 -8.38 -6.76
C ILE A 55 -11.21 -7.95 -5.77
N ALA A 56 -11.58 -6.67 -5.80
CA ALA A 56 -12.69 -6.07 -5.06
C ALA A 56 -14.04 -6.76 -5.30
N THR A 57 -14.28 -7.20 -6.53
CA THR A 57 -15.54 -7.84 -6.95
C THR A 57 -15.60 -9.32 -6.59
N GLU A 58 -14.46 -10.01 -6.51
CA GLU A 58 -14.41 -11.46 -6.23
C GLU A 58 -14.40 -11.81 -4.73
N HIS A 59 -13.89 -10.92 -3.87
CA HIS A 59 -13.79 -11.16 -2.42
C HIS A 59 -14.94 -10.59 -1.59
N SER A 60 -16.05 -10.17 -2.21
CA SER A 60 -17.30 -9.80 -1.54
C SER A 60 -18.08 -11.04 -1.00
N GLY A 61 -17.34 -12.03 -0.49
CA GLY A 61 -17.85 -13.27 0.09
C GLY A 61 -17.45 -13.37 1.56
N ASN A 62 -18.32 -12.87 2.44
CA ASN A 62 -18.51 -13.30 3.83
C ASN A 62 -17.28 -13.57 4.70
N GLN A 63 -16.66 -12.52 5.27
CA GLN A 63 -16.11 -12.58 6.65
C GLN A 63 -16.29 -11.23 7.34
N GLN A 64 -17.48 -11.00 7.91
CA GLN A 64 -17.71 -9.95 8.90
C GLN A 64 -17.32 -10.50 10.28
N THR A 65 -16.16 -10.12 10.78
CA THR A 65 -15.84 -10.27 12.20
C THR A 65 -16.24 -8.98 12.89
N THR A 66 -17.33 -9.02 13.67
CA THR A 66 -17.79 -7.89 14.49
C THR A 66 -16.81 -7.68 15.65
N ILE A 67 -16.01 -6.62 15.60
CA ILE A 67 -15.25 -6.12 16.74
C ILE A 67 -16.05 -4.95 17.33
N GLU A 68 -16.55 -5.12 18.56
CA GLU A 68 -17.29 -4.10 19.30
C GLU A 68 -16.28 -3.07 19.85
N PHE A 69 -16.24 -1.88 19.23
CA PHE A 69 -15.47 -0.74 19.74
C PHE A 69 -16.38 0.20 20.52
N ALA A 70 -15.88 0.71 21.65
CA ALA A 70 -16.53 1.74 22.44
C ALA A 70 -16.81 3.02 21.61
N PRO A 71 -17.94 3.73 21.84
CA PRO A 71 -18.31 4.89 21.03
C PRO A 71 -17.38 6.08 21.34
N THR A 72 -16.45 6.35 20.42
CA THR A 72 -15.67 7.59 20.41
C THR A 72 -16.42 8.67 19.64
N THR A 73 -16.82 9.74 20.31
CA THR A 73 -17.46 10.92 19.68
C THR A 73 -16.41 11.70 18.86
N LEU A 74 -16.33 11.43 17.56
CA LEU A 74 -15.45 12.17 16.64
C LEU A 74 -16.06 13.54 16.29
N PRO A 75 -15.24 14.60 16.13
CA PRO A 75 -15.72 15.89 15.66
C PRO A 75 -16.36 15.78 14.26
N PRO A 76 -17.26 16.71 13.88
CA PRO A 76 -17.94 16.67 12.58
C PRO A 76 -16.90 16.65 11.45
N ARG A 77 -16.78 15.50 10.77
CA ARG A 77 -15.87 15.32 9.65
C ARG A 77 -16.38 16.20 8.51
N ARG A 78 -15.62 17.24 8.16
CA ARG A 78 -15.82 17.91 6.87
C ARG A 78 -15.50 16.88 5.80
N LEU A 79 -16.50 16.49 5.02
CA LEU A 79 -16.28 15.63 3.87
C LEU A 79 -15.47 16.44 2.84
N PRO A 80 -14.28 15.98 2.43
CA PRO A 80 -13.62 16.51 1.25
C PRO A 80 -14.58 16.43 0.05
N ASN A 81 -14.51 17.41 -0.86
CA ASN A 81 -15.11 17.24 -2.19
C ASN A 81 -14.30 16.17 -2.93
N TYR A 82 -14.75 14.93 -2.89
CA TYR A 82 -14.16 13.85 -3.67
C TYR A 82 -14.63 13.96 -5.12
N ARG A 83 -13.74 13.64 -6.06
CA ARG A 83 -14.18 13.37 -7.44
C ARG A 83 -14.85 12.00 -7.43
N GLU A 84 -15.97 11.85 -8.15
CA GLU A 84 -16.64 10.55 -8.29
C GLU A 84 -15.78 9.51 -9.02
N THR A 85 -14.73 9.96 -9.72
CA THR A 85 -13.77 9.13 -10.44
C THR A 85 -12.34 9.57 -10.14
N GLY A 86 -11.41 8.62 -10.11
CA GLY A 86 -10.00 8.85 -9.79
C GLY A 86 -9.45 7.81 -8.83
N THR A 87 -8.12 7.81 -8.63
CA THR A 87 -7.44 6.94 -7.65
C THR A 87 -6.71 7.83 -6.66
N ASP A 88 -7.02 7.69 -5.37
CA ASP A 88 -6.25 8.31 -4.30
C ASP A 88 -5.12 7.37 -3.89
N VAL A 89 -3.88 7.89 -3.88
CA VAL A 89 -2.69 7.14 -3.49
C VAL A 89 -2.07 7.78 -2.26
N VAL A 90 -1.95 7.01 -1.17
CA VAL A 90 -1.24 7.42 0.04
C VAL A 90 0.04 6.60 0.13
N VAL A 91 1.18 7.29 0.21
CA VAL A 91 2.50 6.67 0.39
C VAL A 91 2.97 6.95 1.81
N MET A 92 3.24 5.88 2.57
CA MET A 92 3.83 5.96 3.91
C MET A 92 5.27 5.44 3.85
N LEU A 93 6.22 6.24 4.34
CA LEU A 93 7.63 5.91 4.34
C LEU A 93 8.14 5.86 5.79
N ASP A 94 8.88 4.80 6.12
CA ASP A 94 9.57 4.71 7.40
C ASP A 94 10.82 5.61 7.39
N SER A 95 10.84 6.63 8.25
CA SER A 95 11.95 7.57 8.37
C SER A 95 13.01 7.14 9.39
N SER A 96 12.83 6.00 10.06
CA SER A 96 13.77 5.50 11.08
C SER A 96 15.04 4.85 10.48
N VAL A 97 15.09 4.70 9.15
CA VAL A 97 16.22 4.14 8.41
C VAL A 97 17.35 5.15 8.17
N ASN A 98 18.52 4.67 7.75
CA ASN A 98 19.64 5.55 7.37
C ASN A 98 19.41 6.28 6.03
N ASP A 99 20.27 7.26 5.74
CA ASP A 99 20.16 8.12 4.54
C ASP A 99 20.22 7.35 3.21
N LEU A 100 20.96 6.24 3.17
CA LEU A 100 21.06 5.40 1.97
C LEU A 100 19.70 4.78 1.65
N TYR A 101 19.10 4.08 2.61
CA TYR A 101 17.79 3.44 2.45
C TYR A 101 16.68 4.48 2.26
N PHE A 102 16.75 5.62 2.96
CA PHE A 102 15.81 6.71 2.74
C PHE A 102 15.95 7.31 1.33
N GLY A 103 17.17 7.40 0.81
CA GLY A 103 17.46 7.75 -0.58
C GLY A 103 16.80 6.79 -1.57
N TRP A 104 16.94 5.48 -1.35
CA TRP A 104 16.31 4.45 -2.18
C TRP A 104 14.78 4.57 -2.20
N MET A 105 14.15 4.78 -1.04
CA MET A 105 12.70 4.97 -0.95
C MET A 105 12.24 6.22 -1.70
N LYS A 106 12.95 7.34 -1.61
CA LYS A 106 12.63 8.56 -2.38
C LYS A 106 12.73 8.32 -3.89
N SER A 107 13.76 7.62 -4.35
CA SER A 107 13.92 7.26 -5.76
C SER A 107 12.77 6.38 -6.24
N PHE A 108 12.41 5.35 -5.46
CA PHE A 108 11.26 4.50 -5.74
C PHE A 108 9.97 5.32 -5.88
N VAL A 109 9.66 6.20 -4.92
CA VAL A 109 8.44 7.01 -4.97
C VAL A 109 8.43 7.91 -6.20
N ARG A 110 9.56 8.55 -6.53
CA ARG A 110 9.68 9.36 -7.73
C ARG A 110 9.37 8.54 -8.99
N ASP A 111 10.02 7.39 -9.14
CA ASP A 111 9.88 6.55 -10.33
C ASP A 111 8.48 5.94 -10.43
N PHE A 112 7.88 5.56 -9.28
CA PHE A 112 6.51 5.07 -9.20
C PHE A 112 5.50 6.15 -9.62
N ILE A 113 5.57 7.36 -9.05
CA ILE A 113 4.66 8.46 -9.41
C ILE A 113 4.79 8.83 -10.89
N LEU A 114 6.01 8.84 -11.46
CA LEU A 114 6.21 9.10 -12.90
C LEU A 114 5.56 8.06 -13.81
N GLN A 115 5.33 6.84 -13.31
CA GLN A 115 4.65 5.78 -14.06
C GLN A 115 3.13 5.83 -13.93
N LEU A 116 2.62 6.49 -12.89
CA LEU A 116 1.19 6.73 -12.70
C LEU A 116 0.77 7.89 -13.61
N ASN A 117 -0.27 7.66 -14.41
CA ASN A 117 -0.89 8.70 -15.21
C ASN A 117 -2.02 9.36 -14.40
N ILE A 118 -1.65 9.96 -13.26
CA ILE A 118 -2.57 10.60 -12.30
C ILE A 118 -2.33 12.11 -12.20
#